data_AF-A0A1I1V011-F1
#
_entry.id   AF-A0A1I1V011-F1
#
_cell.length_a   1.000
_cell.length_b   1.000
_cell.length_c   1.000
_cell.angle_alpha   90.00
_cell.angle_beta   90.00
_cell.angle_gamma   90.00
#
_symmetry.space_group_name_H-M   'P 1'
#
loop_
_entity.id
_entity.type
_entity.pdbx_description
1 polymer ?
#
loop_
_entity_poly.entity_id
_entity_poly.type
_entity_poly.pdbx_seq_one_letter_code
_entity_poly.pdbx_strand_id
1 'polypeptide(L)'
;MTTTVIVKANHGWPVTVMQVDPASCRTIGEPVTVEPSTERTFYVHSGADLHVHEVQPATEVAADPVASHRGLPVAGYRPQTEGAVATVNANKRMEELLLRMLDALQGDLTVDQRWLAIGRSQIEQGFMAVNRAVFRPERLKGDIDTLGDASTL
;
A
#
# COMPACT_ATOMS: atom_id res chain seq x y z
N MET A 1 -29.65 -14.76 16.03
CA MET A 1 -30.34 -13.45 16.03
C MET A 1 -29.94 -12.72 14.76
N THR A 2 -30.89 -12.11 14.06
CA THR A 2 -30.61 -11.32 12.85
C THR A 2 -30.73 -9.84 13.19
N THR A 3 -29.68 -9.07 12.93
CA THR A 3 -29.70 -7.61 13.12
C THR A 3 -29.92 -6.94 11.78
N THR A 4 -30.87 -6.01 11.74
CA THR A 4 -31.14 -5.19 10.55
C THR A 4 -30.39 -3.87 10.68
N VAL A 5 -29.62 -3.51 9.66
CA VAL A 5 -28.84 -2.27 9.60
C VAL A 5 -29.22 -1.52 8.34
N ILE A 6 -29.57 -0.24 8.48
CA ILE A 6 -29.90 0.63 7.35
C ILE A 6 -28.71 1.57 7.14
N VAL A 7 -28.14 1.52 5.93
CA VAL A 7 -27.07 2.43 5.52
C VAL A 7 -27.66 3.47 4.59
N LYS A 8 -27.49 4.74 4.94
CA LYS A 8 -27.95 5.89 4.17
C LYS A 8 -26.76 6.71 3.70
N ALA A 9 -26.60 6.81 2.38
CA ALA A 9 -25.55 7.59 1.74
C ALA A 9 -25.98 9.06 1.68
N ASN A 10 -25.54 9.87 2.66
CA ASN A 10 -25.88 11.29 2.72
C ASN A 10 -24.82 12.15 2.01
N HIS A 11 -25.20 13.38 1.61
CA HIS A 11 -24.29 14.41 1.11
C HIS A 11 -23.56 14.12 -0.22
N GLY A 12 -24.18 13.33 -1.10
CA GLY A 12 -23.77 13.25 -2.51
C GLY A 12 -22.70 12.20 -2.83
N TRP A 13 -22.26 11.41 -1.85
CA TRP A 13 -21.26 10.34 -2.04
C TRP A 13 -21.87 8.94 -1.99
N PRO A 14 -21.50 8.02 -2.90
CA PRO A 14 -21.86 6.63 -2.75
C PRO A 14 -21.14 6.01 -1.54
N VAL A 15 -21.73 4.98 -0.95
CA VAL A 15 -21.15 4.25 0.17
C VAL A 15 -21.08 2.76 -0.18
N THR A 16 -19.90 2.16 -0.05
CA THR A 16 -19.70 0.73 -0.24
C THR A 16 -19.87 0.01 1.09
N VAL A 17 -20.72 -1.02 1.12
CA VAL A 17 -20.99 -1.84 2.30
C VAL A 17 -20.54 -3.27 2.04
N MET A 18 -19.76 -3.82 2.96
CA MET A 18 -19.21 -5.17 2.89
C MET A 18 -19.54 -5.95 4.17
N GLN A 19 -19.95 -7.21 4.03
CA GLN A 19 -19.97 -8.13 5.16
C GLN A 19 -18.57 -8.69 5.36
N VAL A 20 -18.13 -8.81 6.61
CA VAL A 20 -16.79 -9.27 6.97
C VAL A 20 -16.91 -10.35 8.05
N ASP A 21 -16.12 -11.40 7.92
CA ASP A 21 -15.91 -12.38 8.99
C ASP A 21 -14.97 -11.77 10.04
N PRO A 22 -15.41 -11.52 11.28
CA PRO A 22 -14.57 -10.90 12.30
C PRO A 22 -13.34 -11.75 12.67
N ALA A 23 -13.38 -13.07 12.47
CA ALA A 23 -12.25 -13.94 12.83
C ALA A 23 -11.14 -13.91 11.78
N SER A 24 -11.49 -13.78 10.50
CA SER A 24 -10.53 -13.83 9.39
C SER A 24 -10.29 -12.48 8.71
N CYS A 25 -11.06 -11.44 9.07
CA CYS A 25 -11.09 -10.13 8.42
C CYS A 25 -11.30 -10.20 6.90
N ARG A 26 -11.91 -11.29 6.39
CA ARG A 26 -12.19 -11.48 4.97
C ARG A 26 -13.61 -11.05 4.64
N THR A 27 -13.78 -10.48 3.46
CA THR A 27 -15.09 -10.13 2.90
C THR A 27 -15.92 -11.38 2.63
N ILE A 28 -17.15 -11.36 3.10
CA ILE A 28 -18.17 -12.38 2.86
C ILE A 28 -19.11 -11.81 1.79
N GLY A 29 -19.02 -12.35 0.58
CA GLY A 29 -19.84 -11.92 -0.56
C GLY A 29 -19.30 -10.68 -1.27
N GLU A 30 -20.08 -10.19 -2.23
CA GLU A 30 -19.71 -9.03 -3.05
C GLU A 30 -20.00 -7.71 -2.33
N PRO A 31 -19.12 -6.71 -2.43
CA PRO A 31 -19.38 -5.36 -1.94
C PRO A 31 -20.64 -4.78 -2.60
N VAL A 32 -21.47 -4.12 -1.80
CA VAL A 32 -22.71 -3.52 -2.26
C VAL A 32 -22.63 -2.01 -2.16
N THR A 33 -22.81 -1.33 -3.28
CA THR A 33 -22.86 0.14 -3.33
C THR A 33 -24.26 0.65 -2.99
N VAL A 34 -24.29 1.68 -2.14
CA VAL A 34 -25.45 2.53 -1.85
C VAL A 34 -25.22 3.86 -2.55
N GLU A 35 -26.03 4.16 -3.56
CA GLU A 35 -25.88 5.36 -4.38
C GLU A 35 -26.10 6.65 -3.58
N PRO A 36 -25.53 7.79 -4.01
CA PRO A 36 -25.74 9.08 -3.36
C PRO A 36 -27.21 9.38 -3.08
N SER A 37 -27.50 9.84 -1.86
CA SER A 37 -28.85 10.20 -1.40
C SER A 37 -29.86 9.05 -1.38
N THR A 38 -29.40 7.81 -1.44
CA THR A 38 -30.23 6.60 -1.29
C THR A 38 -29.93 5.89 0.03
N GLU A 39 -30.84 5.00 0.44
CA GLU A 39 -30.65 4.12 1.59
C GLU A 39 -30.90 2.67 1.21
N ARG A 40 -30.17 1.77 1.86
CA ARG A 40 -30.30 0.33 1.64
C ARG A 40 -30.26 -0.42 2.97
N THR A 41 -31.09 -1.45 3.05
CA THR A 41 -31.17 -2.32 4.23
C THR A 41 -30.25 -3.52 4.06
N PHE A 42 -29.51 -3.83 5.13
CA PHE A 42 -28.59 -4.96 5.24
C PHE A 42 -28.99 -5.83 6.43
N TYR A 43 -28.81 -7.14 6.27
CA TYR A 43 -29.10 -8.12 7.32
C TYR A 43 -27.80 -8.78 7.76
N VAL A 44 -27.51 -8.66 9.05
CA VAL A 44 -26.31 -9.21 9.68
C VAL A 44 -26.70 -10.47 10.45
N HIS A 45 -26.05 -11.57 10.12
CA HIS A 45 -26.30 -12.88 10.71
C HIS A 45 -25.03 -13.43 11.35
N SER A 46 -25.19 -14.32 12.33
CA SER A 46 -24.12 -15.21 12.83
C SER A 46 -22.82 -14.52 13.27
N GLY A 47 -22.90 -13.31 13.81
CA GLY A 47 -21.73 -12.57 14.29
C GLY A 47 -20.87 -11.95 13.18
N ALA A 48 -21.38 -11.82 11.95
CA ALA A 48 -20.72 -11.07 10.89
C ALA A 48 -20.62 -9.57 11.23
N ASP A 49 -19.59 -8.91 10.72
CA ASP A 49 -19.42 -7.46 10.81
C ASP A 49 -19.84 -6.78 9.49
N LEU A 50 -20.25 -5.51 9.58
CA LEU A 50 -20.41 -4.65 8.40
C LEU A 50 -19.30 -3.61 8.36
N HIS A 51 -18.56 -3.59 7.26
CA HIS A 51 -17.62 -2.53 6.95
C HIS A 51 -18.27 -1.56 5.95
N VAL A 52 -18.39 -0.30 6.35
CA VAL A 52 -19.01 0.78 5.58
C VAL A 52 -17.93 1.78 5.18
N HIS A 53 -17.74 1.99 3.88
CA HIS A 53 -16.72 2.88 3.32
C HIS A 53 -17.35 3.93 2.42
N GLU A 54 -17.23 5.21 2.78
CA GLU A 54 -17.68 6.33 1.96
C GLU A 54 -16.74 6.51 0.76
N VAL A 55 -17.30 6.52 -0.45
CA VAL A 55 -16.56 6.70 -1.70
C VAL A 55 -16.57 8.20 -2.03
N GLN A 56 -15.55 8.93 -1.58
CA GLN A 56 -15.33 10.31 -2.01
C GLN A 56 -15.02 10.34 -3.52
N PRO A 57 -15.33 11.42 -4.26
CA PRO A 57 -14.79 11.53 -5.59
C PRO A 57 -13.32 11.84 -5.33
N ALA A 58 -12.46 10.86 -5.49
CA ALA A 58 -11.15 11.31 -5.86
C ALA A 58 -11.30 12.13 -7.16
N THR A 59 -10.56 13.21 -7.24
CA THR A 59 -9.94 13.57 -8.52
C THR A 59 -9.45 12.25 -9.13
N GLU A 60 -10.23 11.66 -10.02
CA GLU A 60 -10.05 10.33 -10.62
C GLU A 60 -9.35 9.29 -9.71
N VAL A 61 -10.08 8.62 -8.81
CA VAL A 61 -9.73 7.23 -8.47
C VAL A 61 -10.48 6.39 -9.49
N ALA A 62 -9.86 6.32 -10.66
CA ALA A 62 -10.14 5.27 -11.61
C ALA A 62 -10.06 3.94 -10.85
N ALA A 63 -11.07 3.08 -11.01
CA ALA A 63 -10.92 1.66 -10.79
C ALA A 63 -9.56 1.24 -11.38
N ASP A 64 -8.69 0.62 -10.56
CA ASP A 64 -7.31 0.23 -10.89
C ASP A 64 -7.12 0.12 -12.41
N PRO A 65 -6.63 1.18 -13.09
CA PRO A 65 -5.95 0.91 -14.31
C PRO A 65 -4.73 0.12 -13.84
N VAL A 66 -4.47 -1.00 -14.48
CA VAL A 66 -3.15 -1.62 -14.48
C VAL A 66 -2.18 -0.68 -15.23
N ALA A 67 -2.16 0.61 -14.86
CA ALA A 67 -1.20 1.60 -15.27
C ALA A 67 0.04 1.27 -14.47
N SER A 68 0.73 0.21 -14.91
CA SER A 68 2.10 -0.02 -14.51
C SER A 68 2.88 1.22 -14.90
N HIS A 69 3.51 1.89 -13.94
CA HIS A 69 4.47 2.92 -14.30
C HIS A 69 5.54 2.23 -15.17
N ARG A 70 5.95 2.86 -16.28
CA ARG A 70 7.25 2.57 -16.89
C ARG A 70 8.22 2.70 -15.72
N GLY A 71 8.73 1.56 -15.23
CA GLY A 71 9.59 1.55 -14.05
C GLY A 71 10.74 2.54 -14.24
N LEU A 72 11.41 2.93 -13.15
CA LEU A 72 12.74 3.53 -13.28
C LEU A 72 13.51 2.69 -14.32
N PRO A 73 14.13 3.28 -15.36
CA PRO A 73 14.75 2.54 -16.47
C PRO A 73 16.01 1.82 -15.98
N VAL A 74 15.78 0.81 -15.16
CA VAL A 74 16.77 0.05 -14.40
C VAL A 74 16.46 -1.41 -14.69
N ALA A 75 17.38 -2.04 -15.42
CA ALA A 75 17.26 -3.44 -15.77
C ALA A 75 17.02 -4.30 -14.51
N GLY A 76 16.03 -5.21 -14.59
CA GLY A 76 15.67 -6.12 -13.49
C GLY A 76 14.51 -5.66 -12.60
N TYR A 77 14.07 -4.40 -12.71
CA TYR A 77 12.80 -3.98 -12.10
C TYR A 77 11.63 -4.26 -13.05
N ARG A 78 10.63 -4.97 -12.54
CA ARG A 78 9.35 -5.11 -13.24
C ARG A 78 8.62 -3.77 -13.27
N PRO A 79 7.76 -3.51 -14.27
CA PRO A 79 6.77 -2.44 -14.19
C PRO A 79 5.99 -2.55 -12.87
N GLN A 80 5.90 -1.44 -12.14
CA GLN A 80 5.29 -1.42 -10.80
C GLN A 80 3.90 -0.83 -10.88
N THR A 81 2.98 -1.38 -10.10
CA THR A 81 1.65 -0.81 -9.92
C THR A 81 1.74 0.49 -9.12
N GLU A 82 0.76 1.36 -9.29
CA GLU A 82 0.66 2.61 -8.52
C GLU A 82 0.64 2.35 -7.00
N GLY A 83 -0.11 1.33 -6.56
CA GLY A 83 -0.15 0.92 -5.15
C GLY A 83 1.21 0.45 -4.61
N ALA A 84 2.01 -0.26 -5.41
CA ALA A 84 3.37 -0.67 -5.00
C ALA A 84 4.27 0.56 -4.84
N VAL A 85 4.21 1.50 -5.79
CA VAL A 85 4.96 2.76 -5.74
C VAL A 85 4.55 3.60 -4.53
N ALA A 86 3.25 3.73 -4.27
CA ALA A 86 2.72 4.44 -3.11
C ALA A 86 3.22 3.82 -1.79
N THR A 87 3.22 2.48 -1.69
CA THR A 87 3.72 1.75 -0.52
C THR A 87 5.20 2.01 -0.28
N VAL A 88 6.04 1.90 -1.32
CA VAL A 88 7.48 2.17 -1.19
C VAL A 88 7.76 3.63 -0.86
N ASN A 89 7.00 4.57 -1.41
CA ASN A 89 7.11 5.99 -1.05
C ASN A 89 6.72 6.24 0.42
N ALA A 90 5.70 5.56 0.94
CA ALA A 90 5.35 5.64 2.35
C ALA A 90 6.48 5.08 3.24
N ASN A 91 7.04 3.93 2.88
CA ASN A 91 8.20 3.35 3.58
C ASN A 91 9.40 4.30 3.57
N LYS A 92 9.69 4.93 2.42
CA LYS A 92 10.77 5.91 2.28
C LYS A 92 10.63 7.11 3.19
N ARG A 93 9.40 7.61 3.36
CA ARG A 93 9.13 8.72 4.30
C ARG A 93 9.42 8.29 5.75
N MET A 94 9.03 7.08 6.13
CA MET A 94 9.31 6.57 7.48
C MET A 94 10.80 6.36 7.72
N GLU A 95 11.52 5.78 6.75
CA GLU A 95 12.97 5.62 6.78
C GLU A 95 13.67 6.97 7.02
N GLU A 96 13.33 7.99 6.23
CA GLU A 96 13.91 9.34 6.36
C GLU A 96 13.65 9.96 7.74
N LEU A 97 12.46 9.79 8.30
CA LEU A 97 12.13 10.29 9.64
C LEU A 97 13.03 9.65 10.71
N LEU A 98 13.25 8.33 10.62
CA LEU A 98 14.13 7.61 11.53
C LEU A 98 15.59 8.03 11.35
N LEU A 99 16.05 8.19 10.11
CA LEU A 99 17.43 8.62 9.84
C LEU A 99 17.70 10.02 10.40
N ARG A 100 16.77 10.97 10.28
CA ARG A 100 16.89 12.30 10.89
C ARG A 100 16.95 12.25 12.42
N MET A 101 16.21 11.33 13.04
CA MET A 101 16.32 11.10 14.48
C MET A 101 17.72 10.59 14.86
N LEU A 102 18.31 9.69 14.05
CA LEU A 102 19.68 9.21 14.28
C LEU A 102 20.73 10.29 14.03
N ASP A 103 20.54 11.16 13.04
CA ASP A 103 21.43 12.30 12.77
C ASP A 103 21.50 13.24 13.98
N ALA A 104 20.38 13.45 14.68
CA ALA A 104 20.36 14.22 15.92
C ALA A 104 21.20 13.56 17.03
N LEU A 105 21.19 12.23 17.13
CA LEU A 105 22.00 11.48 18.10
C LEU A 105 23.50 11.46 17.74
N GLN A 106 23.83 11.59 16.46
CA GLN A 106 25.23 11.63 16.00
C GLN A 106 25.98 12.86 16.52
N GLY A 107 25.28 13.96 16.78
CA GLY A 107 25.85 15.18 17.38
C GLY A 107 26.17 15.06 18.88
N ASP A 108 25.69 14.01 19.55
CA ASP A 108 25.86 13.81 20.99
C ASP A 108 27.04 12.88 21.30
N LEU A 109 28.12 13.44 21.84
CA LEU A 109 29.34 12.70 22.20
C LEU A 109 29.14 11.74 23.38
N THR A 110 28.02 11.79 24.09
CA THR A 110 27.69 10.85 25.17
C THR A 110 27.08 9.54 24.65
N VAL A 111 26.62 9.53 23.40
CA VAL A 111 26.06 8.35 22.73
C VAL A 111 27.20 7.45 22.23
N ASP A 112 27.04 6.13 22.42
CA ASP A 112 27.95 5.15 21.82
C ASP A 112 27.78 5.14 20.29
N GLN A 113 28.71 5.83 19.62
CA GLN A 113 28.68 6.03 18.17
C GLN A 113 28.86 4.72 17.39
N ARG A 114 29.50 3.70 17.97
CA ARG A 114 29.64 2.39 17.31
C ARG A 114 28.29 1.69 17.23
N TRP A 115 27.55 1.68 18.33
CA TRP A 115 26.20 1.09 18.35
C TRP A 115 25.18 1.92 17.56
N LEU A 116 25.31 3.25 17.55
CA LEU A 116 24.50 4.13 16.69
C LEU A 116 24.69 3.79 15.19
N ALA A 117 25.95 3.64 14.75
CA ALA A 117 26.26 3.25 13.37
C ALA A 117 25.68 1.88 13.00
N ILE A 118 25.76 0.90 13.89
CA ILE A 118 25.15 -0.43 13.70
C ILE A 118 23.63 -0.31 13.55
N GLY A 119 22.98 0.45 14.43
CA GLY A 119 21.53 0.69 14.37
C GLY A 119 21.09 1.34 13.06
N ARG A 120 21.83 2.37 12.59
CA ARG A 120 21.59 3.02 11.30
C ARG A 120 21.62 2.02 10.15
N SER A 121 22.69 1.23 10.05
CA SER A 121 22.83 0.23 8.98
C SER A 121 21.72 -0.83 9.01
N GLN A 122 21.28 -1.26 10.20
CA GLN A 122 20.18 -2.22 10.33
C GLN A 122 18.84 -1.65 9.85
N ILE A 123 18.57 -0.38 10.15
CA ILE A 123 17.36 0.31 9.69
C ILE A 123 17.37 0.43 8.16
N GLU A 124 18.46 0.93 7.57
CA GLU A 124 18.61 1.06 6.11
C GLU A 124 18.47 -0.31 5.40
N GLN A 125 19.10 -1.36 5.94
CA GLN A 125 18.97 -2.72 5.42
C GLN A 125 17.54 -3.27 5.56
N GLY A 126 16.87 -2.99 6.68
CA GLY A 126 15.49 -3.38 6.91
C GLY A 126 14.53 -2.77 5.89
N PHE A 127 14.60 -1.44 5.69
CA PHE A 127 13.79 -0.76 4.68
C PHE A 127 14.12 -1.19 3.26
N MET A 128 15.40 -1.43 2.95
CA MET A 128 15.79 -2.01 1.67
C MET A 128 15.14 -3.39 1.45
N ALA A 129 15.17 -4.28 2.44
CA ALA A 129 14.59 -5.61 2.34
C ALA A 129 13.06 -5.55 2.16
N VAL A 130 12.37 -4.71 2.92
CA VAL A 130 10.92 -4.50 2.82
C VAL A 130 10.55 -3.94 1.45
N ASN A 131 11.23 -2.90 0.96
CA ASN A 131 10.95 -2.32 -0.34
C ASN A 131 11.21 -3.31 -1.48
N ARG A 132 12.24 -4.15 -1.37
CA ARG A 132 12.49 -5.24 -2.32
C ARG A 132 11.41 -6.33 -2.27
N ALA A 133 10.82 -6.60 -1.11
CA ALA A 133 9.69 -7.53 -1.00
C ALA A 133 8.42 -7.01 -1.71
N VAL A 134 8.22 -5.68 -1.72
CA VAL A 134 7.15 -5.02 -2.47
C VAL A 134 7.45 -5.01 -3.98
N PHE A 135 8.60 -4.50 -4.39
CA PHE A 135 8.94 -4.33 -5.81
C PHE A 135 9.36 -5.61 -6.54
N ARG A 136 9.77 -6.66 -5.81
CA ARG A 136 10.09 -8.00 -6.34
C ARG A 136 10.99 -7.95 -7.59
N PRO A 137 12.21 -7.38 -7.49
CA PRO A 137 13.12 -7.34 -8.63
C PRO A 137 13.50 -8.75 -9.11
N GLU A 138 13.60 -8.93 -10.42
CA GLU A 138 14.01 -10.18 -11.05
C GLU A 138 15.50 -10.19 -11.40
N ARG A 139 16.05 -11.40 -11.58
CA ARG A 139 17.33 -11.55 -12.28
C ARG A 139 17.15 -11.21 -13.76
N LEU A 140 18.20 -10.62 -14.34
CA LEU A 140 18.24 -10.39 -15.78
C LEU A 140 18.18 -11.72 -16.54
N LYS A 141 17.49 -11.72 -17.69
CA LYS A 141 17.39 -12.86 -18.60
C LYS A 141 18.17 -12.53 -19.86
N GLY A 142 18.89 -13.51 -20.40
CA GLY A 142 19.72 -13.34 -21.60
C GLY A 142 21.21 -13.29 -21.30
N ASP A 143 22.02 -13.13 -22.35
CA ASP A 143 23.47 -13.02 -22.23
C ASP A 143 23.86 -11.64 -21.69
N ILE A 144 24.65 -11.62 -20.62
CA ILE A 144 24.96 -10.41 -19.85
C ILE A 144 25.66 -9.35 -20.71
N ASP A 145 26.43 -9.78 -21.70
CA ASP A 145 27.23 -8.93 -22.58
C ASP A 145 26.39 -8.23 -23.66
N THR A 146 25.11 -8.60 -23.83
CA THR A 146 24.22 -8.07 -24.89
C THR A 146 23.06 -7.23 -24.37
N LEU A 147 22.88 -7.11 -23.05
CA LEU A 147 21.70 -6.50 -22.42
C LEU A 147 21.69 -4.95 -22.38
N GLY A 148 22.74 -4.31 -22.90
CA GLY A 148 22.91 -2.85 -22.89
C GLY A 148 22.79 -2.16 -24.26
N ASP A 149 22.65 -2.91 -25.35
CA ASP A 149 22.62 -2.35 -26.69
C ASP A 149 21.24 -1.77 -27.00
N ALA A 150 21.12 -0.45 -26.84
CA ALA A 150 19.91 0.35 -27.09
C ALA A 150 19.45 0.38 -28.57
N SER A 151 19.86 -0.58 -29.40
CA SER A 151 19.56 -0.65 -30.84
C SER A 151 18.38 -1.56 -31.19
N THR A 152 17.70 -2.15 -30.21
CA THR A 152 16.59 -3.09 -30.47
C THR A 152 15.33 -2.87 -29.61
N LEU A 153 15.08 -1.65 -29.15
CA LEU A 153 13.81 -1.26 -28.50
C LEU A 153 13.13 -0.12 -29.24
#